data_AF-A0A519SN84-F1
#
_entry.id   AF-A0A519SN84-F1
#
_cell.length_a   1.000
_cell.length_b   1.000
_cell.length_c   1.000
_cell.angle_alpha   90.00
_cell.angle_beta   90.00
_cell.angle_gamma   90.00
#
_symmetry.space_group_name_H-M   'P 1'
#
loop_
_entity.id
_entity.type
_entity.pdbx_description
1 polymer ?
#
loop_
_entity_poly.entity_id
_entity_poly.type
_entity_poly.pdbx_seq_one_letter_code
_entity_poly.pdbx_strand_id
1 'polypeptide(L)'
;MSKNLLFYLLVLVGAGLVLYLSWVPVPKMAQFWFIPPWLASWADENRNDTIRTAVPLVGLGALVGGWLAVQGRPWRQWLLAWVALSGLVVAAEVGQLFRAERSFDQGDIAWGVVGALVGLGLVAALKGIYQAVKL
;
A
#
# COMPACT_ATOMS: atom_id res chain seq x y z
N MET A 1 -8.82 -0.01 -23.90
CA MET A 1 -8.53 -0.83 -22.70
C MET A 1 -9.77 -0.85 -21.81
N SER A 2 -10.22 -1.99 -21.29
CA SER A 2 -11.40 -2.01 -20.40
C SER A 2 -11.06 -1.39 -19.04
N LYS A 3 -12.04 -0.74 -18.38
CA LYS A 3 -11.84 -0.10 -17.06
C LYS A 3 -11.31 -1.08 -16.01
N ASN A 4 -11.75 -2.35 -16.08
CA ASN A 4 -11.28 -3.41 -15.19
C ASN A 4 -9.82 -3.81 -15.49
N LEU A 5 -9.43 -3.90 -16.76
CA LEU A 5 -8.05 -4.20 -17.14
C LEU A 5 -7.09 -3.12 -16.64
N LEU A 6 -7.45 -1.84 -16.80
CA LEU A 6 -6.65 -0.73 -16.26
C LEU A 6 -6.50 -0.83 -14.74
N PHE A 7 -7.59 -1.12 -14.02
CA PHE A 7 -7.53 -1.29 -12.57
C PHE A 7 -6.57 -2.41 -12.15
N TYR A 8 -6.70 -3.61 -12.75
CA TYR A 8 -5.81 -4.73 -12.41
C TYR A 8 -4.35 -4.42 -12.75
N LEU A 9 -4.08 -3.74 -13.86
CA LEU A 9 -2.73 -3.28 -14.21
C LEU A 9 -2.17 -2.33 -13.15
N LEU A 10 -2.96 -1.33 -12.70
CA LEU A 10 -2.52 -0.39 -11.67
C LEU A 10 -2.24 -1.09 -10.33
N VAL A 11 -3.08 -2.05 -9.94
CA VAL A 11 -2.88 -2.84 -8.72
C VAL A 11 -1.61 -3.69 -8.83
N LEU A 12 -1.41 -4.36 -9.98
CA LEU A 12 -0.21 -5.18 -10.22
C LEU A 12 1.07 -4.34 -10.21
N VAL A 13 1.05 -3.19 -10.88
CA VAL A 13 2.18 -2.25 -10.90
C VAL A 13 2.45 -1.73 -9.48
N GLY A 14 1.41 -1.31 -8.74
CA GLY A 14 1.57 -0.82 -7.37
C GLY A 14 2.10 -1.89 -6.41
N ALA A 15 1.55 -3.10 -6.46
CA ALA A 15 2.04 -4.22 -5.65
C ALA A 15 3.47 -4.62 -6.04
N GLY A 16 3.78 -4.65 -7.34
CA GLY A 16 5.12 -4.90 -7.85
C GLY A 16 6.13 -3.86 -7.38
N LEU A 17 5.75 -2.58 -7.35
CA LEU A 17 6.59 -1.50 -6.82
C LEU A 17 6.85 -1.66 -5.32
N VAL A 18 5.84 -2.03 -4.52
CA VAL A 18 6.00 -2.31 -3.09
C VAL A 18 7.02 -3.43 -2.87
N LEU A 19 6.86 -4.55 -3.56
CA LEU A 19 7.78 -5.69 -3.44
C LEU A 19 9.18 -5.35 -3.93
N TYR A 20 9.28 -4.71 -5.10
CA TYR A 20 10.56 -4.29 -5.68
C TYR A 20 11.34 -3.40 -4.70
N LEU A 21 10.72 -2.31 -4.22
CA LEU A 21 11.38 -1.37 -3.31
C LEU A 21 11.73 -2.02 -1.97
N SER A 22 10.91 -2.95 -1.47
CA SER A 22 11.21 -3.71 -0.25
C SER A 22 12.42 -4.63 -0.40
N TRP A 23 12.65 -5.17 -1.60
CA TRP A 23 13.72 -6.13 -1.87
C TRP A 23 15.03 -5.53 -2.41
N VAL A 24 15.06 -4.21 -2.62
CA VAL A 24 16.28 -3.51 -3.03
C VAL A 24 17.31 -3.57 -1.89
N PRO A 25 18.58 -3.94 -2.19
CA PRO A 25 19.62 -4.08 -1.17
C PRO A 25 19.89 -2.79 -0.38
N VAL A 26 19.90 -1.64 -1.07
CA VAL A 26 20.13 -0.33 -0.43
C VAL A 26 18.79 0.39 -0.25
N PRO A 27 18.28 0.56 0.98
CA PRO A 27 16.97 1.18 1.27
C PRO A 27 16.91 2.70 1.03
N LYS A 28 17.87 3.30 0.30
CA LYS A 28 17.92 4.75 0.12
C LYS A 28 17.04 5.18 -1.03
N MET A 29 15.90 5.78 -0.70
CA MET A 29 14.93 6.31 -1.64
C MET A 29 15.50 7.46 -2.48
N ALA A 30 16.50 8.19 -1.97
CA ALA A 30 17.22 9.23 -2.72
C ALA A 30 17.95 8.71 -3.98
N GLN A 31 18.12 7.40 -4.14
CA GLN A 31 18.76 6.82 -5.33
C GLN A 31 17.82 6.68 -6.53
N PHE A 32 16.51 6.82 -6.33
CA PHE A 32 15.53 6.65 -7.39
C PHE A 32 15.11 8.00 -7.99
N TRP A 33 15.40 8.18 -9.28
CA TRP A 33 15.15 9.44 -10.01
C TRP A 33 13.68 9.88 -10.05
N PHE A 34 12.73 8.95 -9.89
CA PHE A 34 11.30 9.22 -9.92
C PHE A 34 10.71 9.59 -8.55
N ILE A 35 11.49 9.46 -7.47
CA ILE A 35 11.04 9.83 -6.12
C ILE A 35 11.36 11.31 -5.90
N PRO A 36 10.36 12.16 -5.55
CA PRO A 36 10.61 13.56 -5.25
C PRO A 36 11.63 13.73 -4.10
N PRO A 37 12.56 14.70 -4.17
CA PRO A 37 13.61 14.86 -3.16
C PRO A 37 13.09 15.00 -1.72
N TRP A 38 11.97 15.70 -1.53
CA TRP A 38 11.36 15.88 -0.20
C TRP A 38 10.84 14.56 0.39
N LEU A 39 10.32 13.67 -0.45
CA LEU A 39 9.78 12.38 -0.04
C LEU A 39 10.92 11.40 0.23
N ALA A 40 11.95 11.43 -0.62
CA ALA A 40 13.17 10.67 -0.40
C ALA A 40 13.85 11.06 0.92
N SER A 41 14.01 12.37 1.21
CA SER A 41 14.61 12.83 2.47
C SER A 41 13.81 12.43 3.70
N TRP A 42 12.47 12.42 3.60
CA TRP A 42 11.62 11.97 4.70
C TRP A 42 11.71 10.46 4.89
N ALA A 43 11.69 9.67 3.81
CA ALA A 43 11.72 8.21 3.86
C ALA A 43 13.09 7.63 4.23
N ASP A 44 14.18 8.37 3.98
CA ASP A 44 15.54 7.98 4.33
C ASP A 44 15.92 8.34 5.77
N GLU A 45 15.03 9.02 6.50
CA GLU A 45 15.26 9.36 7.91
C GLU A 45 14.97 8.14 8.80
N ASN A 46 15.94 7.70 9.62
CA ASN A 46 15.85 6.46 10.42
C ASN A 46 14.57 6.34 11.27
N ARG A 47 13.99 7.45 11.73
CA ARG A 47 12.73 7.44 12.50
C ARG A 47 11.50 7.02 11.68
N ASN A 48 11.59 7.10 10.36
CA ASN A 48 10.52 6.79 9.41
C ASN A 48 10.75 5.47 8.68
N ASP A 49 11.82 4.73 9.04
CA ASP A 49 12.27 3.53 8.33
C ASP A 49 11.18 2.46 8.26
N THR A 50 10.34 2.36 9.30
CA THR A 50 9.19 1.44 9.35
C THR A 50 7.87 2.06 8.91
N ILE A 51 7.73 3.40 8.98
CA ILE A 51 6.49 4.11 8.62
C ILE A 51 6.36 4.25 7.11
N ARG A 52 7.48 4.39 6.39
CA ARG A 52 7.50 4.55 4.93
C ARG A 52 6.80 3.41 4.18
N THR A 53 6.70 2.25 4.81
CA THR A 53 6.04 1.03 4.35
C THR A 53 4.52 1.19 4.33
N ALA A 54 3.95 2.03 5.21
CA ALA A 54 2.53 2.37 5.20
C ALA A 54 2.13 3.20 3.97
N VAL A 55 3.00 4.12 3.52
CA VAL A 55 2.68 5.11 2.47
C VAL A 55 2.21 4.47 1.16
N PRO A 56 2.94 3.53 0.54
CA PRO A 56 2.47 2.90 -0.69
C PRO A 56 1.22 2.04 -0.45
N LEU A 57 1.06 1.46 0.74
CA LEU A 57 -0.12 0.66 1.10
C LEU A 57 -1.37 1.52 1.31
N VAL A 58 -1.24 2.76 1.79
CA VAL A 58 -2.35 3.74 1.80
C VAL A 58 -2.80 4.00 0.36
N GLY A 59 -1.87 4.26 -0.56
CA GLY A 59 -2.17 4.48 -1.97
C GLY A 59 -2.85 3.27 -2.63
N LEU A 60 -2.31 2.07 -2.40
CA LEU A 60 -2.86 0.83 -2.95
C LEU A 60 -4.23 0.50 -2.33
N GLY A 61 -4.39 0.72 -1.03
CA GLY A 61 -5.67 0.58 -0.32
C GLY A 61 -6.73 1.54 -0.84
N ALA A 62 -6.39 2.80 -1.10
CA ALA A 62 -7.30 3.77 -1.69
C ALA A 62 -7.70 3.39 -3.13
N LEU A 63 -6.75 2.92 -3.95
CA LEU A 63 -7.03 2.45 -5.31
C LEU A 63 -8.03 1.27 -5.30
N VAL A 64 -7.78 0.26 -4.46
CA VAL A 64 -8.66 -0.91 -4.33
C VAL A 64 -10.01 -0.51 -3.74
N GLY A 65 -10.02 0.33 -2.70
CA GLY A 65 -11.23 0.87 -2.08
C GLY A 65 -12.10 1.65 -3.06
N GLY A 66 -11.49 2.46 -3.94
CA GLY A 66 -12.18 3.21 -4.99
C GLY A 66 -12.91 2.27 -5.95
N TRP A 67 -12.24 1.22 -6.39
CA TRP A 67 -12.86 0.22 -7.26
C TRP A 67 -14.00 -0.54 -6.56
N LEU A 68 -13.81 -0.95 -5.30
CA LEU A 68 -14.86 -1.61 -4.51
C LEU A 68 -16.08 -0.71 -4.31
N ALA A 69 -15.86 0.59 -4.09
CA ALA A 69 -16.93 1.58 -3.96
C ALA A 69 -17.72 1.75 -5.25
N VAL A 70 -17.03 1.95 -6.38
CA VAL A 70 -17.66 2.11 -7.71
C VAL A 70 -18.47 0.88 -8.11
N GLN A 71 -17.98 -0.31 -7.78
CA GLN A 71 -18.66 -1.58 -8.07
C GLN A 71 -19.74 -1.94 -7.05
N GLY A 72 -19.99 -1.09 -6.04
CA GLY A 72 -21.01 -1.35 -5.02
C GLY A 72 -20.77 -2.63 -4.20
N ARG A 73 -19.51 -3.03 -4.02
CA ARG A 73 -19.17 -4.31 -3.38
C ARG A 73 -19.53 -4.32 -1.88
N PRO A 74 -19.98 -5.48 -1.35
CA PRO A 74 -20.35 -5.61 0.06
C PRO A 74 -19.12 -5.57 0.98
N TRP A 75 -19.33 -5.22 2.25
CA TRP A 75 -18.26 -5.03 3.25
C TRP A 75 -17.30 -6.23 3.38
N ARG A 76 -17.78 -7.46 3.17
CA ARG A 76 -16.94 -8.67 3.19
C ARG A 76 -15.81 -8.62 2.18
N GLN A 77 -16.05 -8.03 1.01
CA GLN A 77 -15.00 -7.86 -0.02
C GLN A 77 -13.99 -6.77 0.36
N TRP A 78 -14.39 -5.78 1.15
CA TRP A 78 -13.46 -4.79 1.71
C TRP A 78 -12.56 -5.43 2.75
N LEU A 79 -13.11 -6.28 3.61
CA LEU A 79 -12.31 -7.06 4.57
C LEU A 79 -11.34 -8.01 3.85
N LEU A 80 -11.79 -8.73 2.81
CA LEU A 80 -10.91 -9.57 2.01
C LEU A 80 -9.80 -8.77 1.30
N ALA A 81 -10.12 -7.58 0.80
CA ALA A 81 -9.11 -6.68 0.22
C ALA A 81 -8.08 -6.25 1.26
N TRP A 82 -8.52 -5.89 2.48
CA TRP A 82 -7.61 -5.58 3.58
C TRP A 82 -6.68 -6.76 3.90
N VAL A 83 -7.23 -7.97 4.05
CA VAL A 83 -6.45 -9.19 4.29
C VAL A 83 -5.45 -9.46 3.16
N ALA A 84 -5.86 -9.28 1.90
CA ALA A 84 -4.98 -9.46 0.75
C ALA A 84 -3.82 -8.45 0.74
N LEU A 85 -4.10 -7.18 1.06
CA LEU A 85 -3.08 -6.14 1.16
C LEU A 85 -2.15 -6.38 2.36
N SER A 86 -2.67 -6.85 3.50
CA SER A 86 -1.86 -7.29 4.63
C SER A 86 -0.94 -8.46 4.23
N GLY A 87 -1.46 -9.43 3.48
CA GLY A 87 -0.69 -10.54 2.94
C GLY A 87 0.45 -10.09 2.01
N LEU A 88 0.23 -9.02 1.22
CA LEU A 88 1.27 -8.41 0.39
C LEU A 88 2.44 -7.87 1.24
N VAL A 89 2.15 -7.20 2.36
CA VAL A 89 3.18 -6.68 3.28
C VAL A 89 3.96 -7.82 3.92
N VAL A 90 3.26 -8.86 4.39
CA VAL A 90 3.91 -10.06 4.93
C VAL A 90 4.80 -10.72 3.86
N ALA A 91 4.34 -10.80 2.61
CA ALA A 91 5.15 -11.34 1.52
C ALA A 91 6.38 -10.46 1.22
N ALA A 92 6.26 -9.15 1.35
CA ALA A 92 7.39 -8.22 1.20
C ALA A 92 8.46 -8.52 2.26
N GLU A 93 8.07 -8.59 3.53
CA GLU A 93 8.96 -8.87 4.68
C GLU A 93 9.56 -10.28 4.65
N VAL A 94 8.76 -11.30 4.34
CA VAL A 94 9.27 -12.67 4.16
C VAL A 94 10.28 -12.72 3.01
N GLY A 95 10.05 -11.95 1.94
CA GLY A 95 11.01 -11.83 0.85
C GLY A 95 12.35 -11.23 1.28
N GLN A 96 12.37 -10.35 2.29
CA GLN A 96 13.61 -9.80 2.84
C GLN A 96 14.47 -10.86 3.54
N LEU A 97 13.89 -11.96 4.06
CA LEU A 97 14.66 -13.05 4.67
C LEU A 97 15.64 -13.73 3.71
N PHE A 98 15.41 -13.62 2.40
CA PHE A 98 16.35 -14.11 1.38
C PHE A 98 17.53 -13.15 1.14
N ARG A 99 17.63 -12.05 1.89
CA ARG A 99 18.72 -11.06 1.82
C ARG A 99 19.52 -11.09 3.11
N ALA A 100 20.83 -11.35 3.01
CA ALA A 100 21.74 -11.47 4.15
C ALA A 100 21.89 -10.19 4.99
N GLU A 101 21.54 -9.02 4.44
CA GLU A 101 21.72 -7.71 5.08
C GLU A 101 20.42 -7.13 5.66
N ARG A 102 19.30 -7.85 5.58
CA ARG A 102 17.99 -7.38 6.09
C ARG A 102 17.43 -8.34 7.13
N SER A 103 16.83 -7.76 8.16
CA SER A 103 16.09 -8.48 9.19
C SER A 103 14.60 -8.25 9.02
N PHE A 104 13.82 -9.31 9.20
CA PHE A 104 12.36 -9.22 9.30
C PHE A 104 11.95 -8.26 10.41
N ASP A 105 11.18 -7.22 10.08
CA ASP A 105 10.70 -6.24 11.06
C ASP A 105 9.18 -6.32 11.22
N GLN A 106 8.73 -6.57 12.44
CA GLN A 106 7.31 -6.58 12.79
C GLN A 106 6.68 -5.19 12.68
N GLY A 107 7.47 -4.13 12.85
CA GLY A 107 7.06 -2.74 12.68
C GLY A 107 6.62 -2.45 11.24
N ASP A 108 7.35 -2.96 10.26
CA ASP A 108 7.00 -2.83 8.84
C ASP A 108 5.68 -3.51 8.50
N ILE A 109 5.43 -4.69 9.07
CA ILE A 109 4.15 -5.38 8.94
C ILE A 109 3.03 -4.55 9.57
N ALA A 110 3.22 -4.09 10.81
CA ALA A 110 2.20 -3.33 11.53
C ALA A 110 1.82 -2.05 10.77
N TRP A 111 2.81 -1.26 10.36
CA TRP A 111 2.59 -0.03 9.61
C TRP A 111 2.02 -0.27 8.21
N GLY A 112 2.46 -1.32 7.51
CA GLY A 112 1.88 -1.69 6.22
C GLY A 112 0.40 -2.12 6.33
N VAL A 113 0.04 -2.90 7.37
CA VAL A 113 -1.34 -3.30 7.66
C VAL A 113 -2.22 -2.09 8.01
N VAL A 114 -1.69 -1.17 8.82
CA VAL A 114 -2.36 0.10 9.16
C VAL A 114 -2.52 0.96 7.92
N GLY A 115 -1.50 1.08 7.07
CA GLY A 115 -1.56 1.83 5.83
C GLY A 115 -2.66 1.32 4.89
N ALA A 116 -2.74 0.00 4.70
CA ALA A 116 -3.80 -0.62 3.91
C ALA A 116 -5.20 -0.33 4.48
N LEU A 117 -5.35 -0.41 5.81
CA LEU A 117 -6.60 -0.10 6.49
C LEU A 117 -7.00 1.37 6.31
N VAL A 118 -6.06 2.30 6.47
CA VAL A 118 -6.28 3.74 6.28
C VAL A 118 -6.70 4.03 4.85
N GLY A 119 -6.01 3.49 3.85
CA GLY A 119 -6.35 3.68 2.44
C GLY A 119 -7.78 3.22 2.10
N LEU A 120 -8.14 2.01 2.53
CA LEU A 120 -9.50 1.48 2.36
C LEU A 120 -10.54 2.29 3.14
N GLY A 121 -10.23 2.61 4.41
CA GLY A 121 -11.12 3.33 5.32
C GLY A 121 -11.44 4.74 4.84
N LEU A 122 -10.46 5.47 4.29
CA LEU A 122 -10.67 6.79 3.70
C LEU A 122 -11.72 6.74 2.60
N VAL A 123 -11.63 5.76 1.70
CA VAL A 123 -12.60 5.63 0.61
C VAL A 123 -13.97 5.17 1.11
N ALA A 124 -14.01 4.27 2.10
CA ALA A 124 -15.26 3.87 2.73
C ALA A 124 -15.98 5.05 3.39
N ALA A 125 -15.24 5.92 4.10
CA ALA A 125 -15.76 7.13 4.72
C ALA A 125 -16.29 8.12 3.66
N LEU A 126 -15.53 8.36 2.59
CA LEU A 126 -15.95 9.21 1.47
C LEU A 126 -17.24 8.69 0.82
N LYS A 127 -17.33 7.36 0.60
CA LYS A 127 -18.53 6.72 0.07
C LYS A 127 -19.73 6.94 1.01
N GLY A 128 -19.55 6.77 2.31
CA GLY A 128 -20.60 6.96 3.31
C GLY A 128 -21.09 8.41 3.37
N ILE A 129 -20.18 9.39 3.37
CA ILE A 129 -20.51 10.82 3.31
C ILE A 129 -21.29 11.15 2.04
N TYR A 130 -20.81 10.67 0.88
CA TYR A 130 -21.48 10.89 -0.40
C TYR A 130 -22.92 10.35 -0.40
N GLN A 131 -23.13 9.16 0.19
CA GLN A 131 -24.47 8.58 0.32
C GLN A 131 -25.35 9.38 1.27
N ALA A 132 -24.82 9.87 2.40
CA ALA A 132 -25.56 10.65 3.38
C ALA A 132 -25.99 12.03 2.85
N VAL A 133 -25.18 12.68 1.99
CA VAL A 133 -25.50 14.00 1.40
C VAL A 133 -26.50 13.90 0.26
N LYS A 134 -26.59 12.75 -0.41
CA LYS A 134 -27.47 12.54 -1.57
C LYS A 134 -28.85 11.99 -1.22
N LEU A 135 -29.07 11.64 0.05
CA LEU A 135 -30.35 11.28 0.65
C LEU A 135 -31.06 12.54 1.16
#